data_AF-A0A7S0ST08-F1
#
_entry.id   AF-A0A7S0ST08-F1
#
_cell.length_a   1.000
_cell.length_b   1.000
_cell.length_c   1.000
_cell.angle_alpha   90.00
_cell.angle_beta   90.00
_cell.angle_gamma   90.00
#
_symmetry.space_group_name_H-M   'P 1'
#
loop_
_entity.id
_entity.type
_entity.pdbx_description
1 polymer ?
#
loop_
_entity_poly.entity_id
_entity_poly.type
_entity_poly.pdbx_seq_one_letter_code
_entity_poly.pdbx_strand_id
1 'polypeptide(L)'
;MILLLNAYLLSVDSAAAPKGSVSMKIINNSGYPIELYWVNTFIPIPELIIQTKPIRNSSDTVINSFDTHQFVVKFLDKKRGKKAKFIKGSRDEVVTITYDDEKKSLIVRQTTKFDEIMDTIAEGTYICSDLKSTSFSKCVADIVYEDVNRITDSKERAAKYRDILSSRLRNYTCLDDTLETTEAISSYDIDLHDKTVRVDILQDLINAQVWTVDDFISLEECDILMKHGAPLLQRATVASEDGSSVVSESRKAQQASYNFYYQK
;
A
#
# COMPACT_ATOMS: atom_id res chain seq x y z
N MET A 1 -27.70 3.29 -30.74
CA MET A 1 -27.46 2.01 -30.05
C MET A 1 -25.97 1.91 -29.78
N ILE A 2 -25.52 2.47 -28.66
CA ILE A 2 -24.10 2.54 -28.27
C ILE A 2 -23.93 1.54 -27.12
N LEU A 3 -23.22 0.45 -27.39
CA LEU A 3 -22.78 -0.51 -26.41
C LEU A 3 -21.60 0.10 -25.65
N LEU A 4 -21.86 0.66 -24.47
CA LEU A 4 -20.81 1.02 -23.52
C LEU A 4 -20.41 -0.25 -22.76
N LEU A 5 -19.19 -0.73 -23.04
CA LEU A 5 -18.52 -1.74 -22.22
C LEU A 5 -18.20 -1.15 -20.85
N ASN A 6 -18.78 -1.73 -19.81
CA ASN A 6 -18.38 -1.53 -18.43
C ASN A 6 -16.93 -2.01 -18.22
N ALA A 7 -16.01 -1.07 -18.07
CA ALA A 7 -14.66 -1.34 -17.62
C ALA A 7 -14.64 -1.37 -16.08
N TYR A 8 -14.75 -2.58 -15.51
CA TYR A 8 -14.46 -2.82 -14.10
C TYR A 8 -12.98 -2.50 -13.81
N LEU A 9 -12.71 -1.28 -13.36
CA LEU A 9 -11.43 -0.91 -12.77
C LEU A 9 -11.53 -1.10 -11.24
N LEU A 10 -11.48 -2.35 -10.78
CA LEU A 10 -11.21 -2.64 -9.37
C LEU A 10 -9.86 -2.01 -9.01
N SER A 11 -9.90 -0.92 -8.24
CA SER A 11 -8.79 -0.46 -7.41
C SER A 11 -8.87 -1.32 -6.16
N VAL A 12 -7.94 -2.27 -6.04
CA VAL A 12 -7.81 -3.07 -4.81
C VAL A 12 -7.19 -2.11 -3.81
N ASP A 13 -8.01 -1.51 -2.94
CA ASP A 13 -7.50 -1.07 -1.65
C ASP A 13 -6.68 -2.21 -1.09
N SER A 14 -5.49 -1.90 -0.59
CA SER A 14 -4.56 -2.86 -0.01
C SER A 14 -5.21 -3.55 1.19
N ALA A 15 -6.09 -4.51 0.92
CA ALA A 15 -6.52 -5.53 1.85
C ALA A 15 -5.24 -6.06 2.47
N ALA A 16 -5.21 -6.09 3.80
CA ALA A 16 -4.05 -6.52 4.55
C ALA A 16 -3.48 -7.78 3.89
N ALA A 17 -2.21 -7.73 3.49
CA ALA A 17 -1.60 -8.81 2.74
C ALA A 17 -1.83 -10.13 3.48
N PRO A 18 -2.27 -11.20 2.80
CA PRO A 18 -2.52 -12.48 3.45
C PRO A 18 -1.32 -12.91 4.29
N LYS A 19 -1.58 -13.47 5.49
CA LYS A 19 -0.50 -13.90 6.39
C LYS A 19 0.40 -14.91 5.67
N GLY A 20 1.70 -14.62 5.61
CA GLY A 20 2.70 -15.45 4.93
C GLY A 20 2.87 -15.15 3.43
N SER A 21 2.12 -14.20 2.88
CA SER A 21 2.42 -13.65 1.55
C SER A 21 3.60 -12.67 1.64
N VAL A 22 4.35 -12.60 0.54
CA VAL A 22 5.53 -11.76 0.35
C VAL A 22 5.27 -10.88 -0.87
N SER A 23 5.64 -9.61 -0.77
CA SER A 23 5.43 -8.65 -1.86
C SER A 23 6.40 -8.91 -3.01
N MET A 24 5.95 -8.69 -4.24
CA MET A 24 6.85 -8.53 -5.38
C MET A 24 6.40 -7.38 -6.27
N LYS A 25 7.39 -6.65 -6.79
CA LYS A 25 7.19 -5.56 -7.74
C LYS A 25 7.52 -6.07 -9.14
N ILE A 26 6.57 -5.99 -10.07
CA ILE A 26 6.76 -6.38 -11.47
C ILE A 26 6.94 -5.12 -12.30
N ILE A 27 8.08 -5.00 -12.98
CA ILE A 27 8.41 -3.87 -13.84
C ILE A 27 8.42 -4.35 -15.29
N ASN A 28 7.64 -3.68 -16.15
CA ASN A 28 7.60 -3.99 -17.57
C ASN A 28 8.47 -3.03 -18.38
N ASN A 29 9.59 -3.53 -18.91
CA ASN A 29 10.49 -2.84 -19.84
C ASN A 29 10.61 -3.60 -21.17
N SER A 30 9.55 -4.30 -21.58
CA SER A 30 9.56 -5.15 -22.78
C SER A 30 9.24 -4.41 -24.09
N GLY A 31 8.94 -3.11 -24.03
CA GLY A 31 8.48 -2.31 -25.17
C GLY A 31 6.98 -2.42 -25.46
N TYR A 32 6.27 -3.38 -24.85
CA TYR A 32 4.85 -3.63 -25.12
C TYR A 32 4.06 -3.99 -23.85
N PRO A 33 2.72 -3.85 -23.84
CA PRO A 33 1.91 -4.29 -22.71
C PRO A 33 1.99 -5.81 -22.48
N ILE A 34 2.09 -6.21 -21.22
CA ILE A 34 2.17 -7.62 -20.79
C ILE A 34 1.02 -7.99 -19.86
N GLU A 35 0.72 -9.27 -19.79
CA GLU A 35 -0.20 -9.88 -18.84
C GLU A 35 0.57 -10.85 -17.93
N LEU A 36 0.22 -10.83 -16.65
CA LEU A 36 0.80 -11.69 -15.62
C LEU A 36 -0.22 -12.74 -15.18
N TYR A 37 0.20 -14.00 -15.25
CA TYR A 37 -0.60 -15.16 -14.86
C TYR A 37 0.10 -15.91 -13.74
N TRP A 38 -0.65 -16.27 -12.71
CA TRP A 38 -0.24 -17.30 -11.74
C TRP A 38 -0.58 -18.68 -12.32
N VAL A 39 0.34 -19.63 -12.16
CA VAL A 39 0.12 -21.02 -12.55
C VAL A 39 -0.45 -21.78 -11.35
N ASN A 40 -1.72 -22.17 -11.44
CA ASN A 40 -2.36 -22.98 -10.43
C ASN A 40 -1.85 -24.44 -10.53
N THR A 41 -0.95 -24.81 -9.62
CA THR A 41 -0.38 -26.16 -9.54
C THR A 41 -1.16 -27.08 -8.59
N PHE A 42 -2.25 -26.61 -7.99
CA PHE A 42 -3.08 -27.42 -7.08
C PHE A 42 -3.99 -28.40 -7.83
N ILE A 43 -4.11 -28.25 -9.15
CA ILE A 43 -4.86 -29.14 -10.03
C ILE A 43 -3.92 -29.89 -10.99
N PRO A 44 -4.26 -31.11 -11.44
CA PRO A 44 -3.40 -31.92 -12.30
C PRO A 44 -3.04 -31.27 -13.64
N ILE A 45 -3.92 -30.40 -14.15
CA ILE A 45 -3.73 -29.67 -15.41
C ILE A 45 -3.49 -28.20 -15.05
N PRO A 46 -2.25 -27.69 -15.19
CA PRO A 46 -1.94 -26.33 -14.75
C PRO A 46 -2.81 -25.28 -15.45
N GLU A 47 -3.60 -24.55 -14.67
CA GLU A 47 -4.43 -23.45 -15.14
C GLU A 47 -3.70 -22.11 -14.95
N LEU A 48 -3.92 -21.16 -15.87
CA LEU A 48 -3.32 -19.84 -15.82
C LEU A 48 -4.37 -18.83 -15.34
N ILE A 49 -4.16 -18.30 -14.13
CA ILE A 49 -5.08 -17.36 -13.49
C ILE A 49 -4.49 -15.95 -13.61
N ILE A 50 -5.19 -15.05 -14.31
CA ILE A 50 -4.77 -13.66 -14.48
C ILE A 50 -4.70 -12.96 -13.11
N GLN A 51 -3.62 -12.24 -12.83
CA GLN A 51 -3.39 -11.62 -11.52
C GLN A 51 -3.64 -10.11 -11.52
N THR A 52 -3.40 -9.45 -12.65
CA THR A 52 -3.46 -7.99 -12.75
C THR A 52 -4.08 -7.56 -14.07
N LYS A 53 -4.46 -6.28 -14.14
CA LYS A 53 -4.67 -5.62 -15.45
C LYS A 53 -3.37 -5.67 -16.26
N PRO A 54 -3.45 -5.55 -17.60
CA PRO A 54 -2.26 -5.50 -18.43
C PRO A 54 -1.30 -4.40 -17.97
N ILE A 55 -0.04 -4.77 -17.75
CA ILE A 55 1.01 -3.88 -17.29
C ILE A 55 1.58 -3.19 -18.53
N ARG A 56 1.45 -1.87 -18.63
CA ARG A 56 1.94 -1.08 -19.77
C ARG A 56 3.47 -1.08 -19.80
N ASN A 57 4.06 -0.82 -20.97
CA ASN A 57 5.50 -0.61 -21.05
C ASN A 57 5.92 0.57 -20.18
N SER A 58 7.09 0.47 -19.56
CA SER A 58 7.64 1.45 -18.62
C SER A 58 6.73 1.76 -17.42
N SER A 59 5.95 0.76 -16.99
CA SER A 59 5.12 0.83 -15.79
C SER A 59 5.37 -0.37 -14.89
N ASP A 60 4.89 -0.26 -13.66
CA ASP A 60 5.03 -1.30 -12.66
C ASP A 60 3.71 -1.60 -11.95
N THR A 61 3.65 -2.79 -11.34
CA THR A 61 2.57 -3.19 -10.44
C THR A 61 3.17 -3.96 -9.28
N VAL A 62 2.54 -3.84 -8.11
CA VAL A 62 2.92 -4.59 -6.91
C VAL A 62 1.84 -5.63 -6.64
N ILE A 63 2.24 -6.88 -6.40
CA ILE A 63 1.33 -7.93 -5.96
C ILE A 63 1.92 -8.70 -4.78
N ASN A 64 1.06 -9.30 -3.97
CA ASN A 64 1.47 -10.21 -2.91
C ASN A 64 1.30 -11.65 -3.39
N SER A 65 2.29 -12.49 -3.15
CA SER A 65 2.28 -13.92 -3.52
C SER A 65 2.99 -14.75 -2.46
N PHE A 66 2.85 -16.07 -2.52
CA PHE A 66 3.56 -16.98 -1.63
C PHE A 66 4.85 -17.48 -2.28
N ASP A 67 5.80 -17.89 -1.44
CA ASP A 67 7.01 -18.58 -1.87
C ASP A 67 6.64 -19.79 -2.72
N THR A 68 7.48 -20.12 -3.71
CA THR A 68 7.30 -21.22 -4.68
C THR A 68 6.18 -21.06 -5.71
N HIS A 69 5.36 -20.00 -5.64
CA HIS A 69 4.36 -19.73 -6.67
C HIS A 69 5.02 -19.51 -8.04
N GLN A 70 4.48 -20.18 -9.06
CA GLN A 70 4.97 -20.06 -10.43
C GLN A 70 4.15 -19.03 -11.21
N PHE A 71 4.84 -18.22 -12.00
CA PHE A 71 4.24 -17.18 -12.81
C PHE A 71 4.62 -17.33 -14.29
N VAL A 72 3.69 -16.90 -15.15
CA VAL A 72 3.88 -16.83 -16.60
C VAL A 72 3.55 -15.41 -17.05
N VAL A 73 4.48 -14.81 -17.78
CA VAL A 73 4.29 -13.50 -18.41
C VAL A 73 4.10 -13.70 -19.91
N LYS A 74 3.13 -13.00 -20.49
CA LYS A 74 2.84 -13.00 -21.93
C LYS A 74 2.62 -11.58 -22.41
N PHE A 75 2.84 -11.33 -23.69
CA PHE A 75 2.33 -10.12 -24.31
C PHE A 75 0.80 -10.14 -24.35
N LEU A 76 0.19 -8.97 -24.19
CA LEU A 76 -1.25 -8.80 -24.39
C LEU A 76 -1.66 -9.16 -25.83
N ASP A 77 -0.83 -8.77 -26.81
CA ASP A 77 -0.99 -9.19 -28.20
C ASP A 77 -0.38 -10.59 -28.43
N LYS A 78 -1.26 -11.58 -28.59
CA LYS A 78 -0.91 -13.00 -28.77
C LYS A 78 -0.03 -13.26 -30.00
N LYS A 79 -0.01 -12.35 -30.98
CA LYS A 79 0.79 -12.51 -32.21
C LYS A 79 2.29 -12.32 -31.97
N ARG A 80 2.69 -11.69 -30.87
CA ARG A 80 4.08 -11.31 -30.56
C ARG A 80 4.90 -12.39 -29.83
N GLY A 81 4.34 -13.58 -29.67
CA GLY A 81 5.13 -14.75 -29.32
C GLY A 81 5.38 -14.94 -27.82
N LYS A 82 6.59 -15.43 -27.52
CA LYS A 82 6.91 -16.36 -26.42
C LYS A 82 6.59 -15.83 -25.02
N LYS A 83 6.21 -16.77 -24.16
CA LYS A 83 5.99 -16.57 -22.72
C LYS A 83 7.30 -16.68 -21.94
N ALA A 84 7.45 -15.90 -20.87
CA ALA A 84 8.49 -16.11 -19.88
C ALA A 84 7.89 -16.72 -18.61
N LYS A 85 8.69 -17.47 -17.85
CA LYS A 85 8.29 -18.07 -16.58
C LYS A 85 9.25 -17.64 -15.48
N PHE A 86 8.75 -17.52 -14.27
CA PHE A 86 9.56 -17.31 -13.08
C PHE A 86 8.86 -17.89 -11.84
N ILE A 87 9.60 -18.04 -10.75
CA ILE A 87 9.11 -18.59 -9.49
C ILE A 87 9.35 -17.55 -8.41
N LYS A 88 8.30 -17.20 -7.65
CA LYS A 88 8.40 -16.27 -6.52
C LYS A 88 9.29 -16.87 -5.43
N GLY A 89 10.28 -16.12 -4.97
CA GLY A 89 11.11 -16.51 -3.82
C GLY A 89 10.49 -16.12 -2.46
N SER A 90 11.21 -16.44 -1.39
CA SER A 90 10.78 -16.16 -0.01
C SER A 90 10.97 -14.71 0.46
N ARG A 91 11.58 -13.85 -0.36
CA ARG A 91 11.92 -12.46 -0.03
C ARG A 91 11.21 -11.46 -0.95
N ASP A 92 11.16 -10.19 -0.52
CA ASP A 92 10.71 -9.12 -1.41
C ASP A 92 11.63 -9.04 -2.62
N GLU A 93 11.04 -9.05 -3.81
CA GLU A 93 11.77 -9.09 -5.08
C GLU A 93 11.19 -8.13 -6.11
N VAL A 94 12.06 -7.64 -6.99
CA VAL A 94 11.73 -6.88 -8.18
C VAL A 94 11.91 -7.79 -9.38
N VAL A 95 10.81 -8.04 -10.09
CA VAL A 95 10.76 -8.85 -11.30
C VAL A 95 10.75 -7.91 -12.50
N THR A 96 11.90 -7.77 -13.16
CA THR A 96 12.04 -6.94 -14.35
C THR A 96 11.85 -7.79 -15.60
N ILE A 97 10.89 -7.39 -16.43
CA ILE A 97 10.56 -8.06 -17.69
C ILE A 97 11.12 -7.23 -18.85
N THR A 98 11.97 -7.83 -19.67
CA THR A 98 12.50 -7.22 -20.89
C THR A 98 12.21 -8.10 -22.11
N TYR A 99 12.33 -7.54 -23.31
CA TYR A 99 12.23 -8.29 -24.55
C TYR A 99 13.61 -8.35 -25.22
N ASP A 100 14.07 -9.55 -25.50
CA ASP A 100 15.29 -9.80 -26.27
C ASP A 100 14.90 -9.95 -27.74
N ASP A 101 15.26 -8.93 -28.53
CA ASP A 101 14.94 -8.84 -29.96
C ASP A 101 15.69 -9.88 -30.79
N GLU A 102 16.85 -10.37 -30.34
CA GLU A 102 17.62 -11.38 -31.04
C GLU A 102 17.01 -12.77 -30.83
N LYS A 103 16.66 -13.08 -29.57
CA LYS A 103 16.06 -14.37 -29.20
C LYS A 103 14.56 -14.43 -29.44
N LYS A 104 13.95 -13.28 -29.76
CA LYS A 104 12.49 -13.10 -29.90
C LYS A 104 11.75 -13.68 -28.69
N SER A 105 12.24 -13.38 -27.48
CA SER A 105 11.71 -13.92 -26.23
C SER A 105 11.69 -12.89 -25.11
N LEU A 106 10.69 -13.00 -24.24
CA LEU A 106 10.67 -12.29 -22.97
C LEU A 106 11.75 -12.86 -22.04
N ILE A 107 12.53 -11.97 -21.43
CA ILE A 107 13.50 -12.28 -20.37
C ILE A 107 12.95 -11.77 -19.05
N VAL A 108 13.08 -12.59 -18.01
CA VAL A 108 12.74 -12.22 -16.64
C VAL A 108 14.03 -12.13 -15.85
N ARG A 109 14.26 -11.00 -15.17
CA ARG A 109 15.32 -10.85 -14.17
C ARG A 109 14.67 -10.60 -12.82
N GLN A 110 14.90 -11.49 -11.86
CA GLN A 110 14.48 -11.30 -10.48
C GLN A 110 15.67 -10.75 -9.70
N THR A 111 15.46 -9.65 -8.98
CA THR A 111 16.44 -9.08 -8.07
C THR A 111 15.80 -8.88 -6.71
N THR A 112 16.49 -9.31 -5.66
CA THR A 112 16.12 -9.02 -4.28
C THR A 112 16.98 -7.87 -3.76
N LYS A 113 16.56 -7.23 -2.66
CA LYS A 113 17.43 -6.28 -1.93
C LYS A 113 18.74 -6.91 -1.49
N PHE A 114 18.74 -8.22 -1.26
CA PHE A 114 19.96 -8.94 -0.93
C PHE A 114 20.90 -9.02 -2.14
N ASP A 115 20.36 -9.29 -3.34
CA ASP A 115 21.16 -9.32 -4.56
C ASP A 115 21.74 -7.93 -4.86
N GLU A 116 20.99 -6.85 -4.64
CA GLU A 116 21.51 -5.48 -4.75
C GLU A 116 22.69 -5.22 -3.80
N ILE A 117 22.59 -5.66 -2.54
CA ILE A 117 23.71 -5.54 -1.58
C ILE A 117 24.89 -6.39 -2.01
N MET A 118 24.66 -7.61 -2.51
CA MET A 118 25.72 -8.48 -3.00
C MET A 118 26.41 -7.90 -4.24
N ASP A 119 25.67 -7.27 -5.15
CA ASP A 119 26.21 -6.55 -6.30
C ASP A 119 27.10 -5.38 -5.85
N THR A 120 26.66 -4.59 -4.87
CA THR A 120 27.48 -3.52 -4.25
C THR A 120 28.76 -4.08 -3.62
N ILE A 121 28.68 -5.21 -2.91
CA ILE A 121 29.86 -5.86 -2.30
C ILE A 121 30.82 -6.37 -3.38
N ALA A 122 30.29 -6.96 -4.46
CA ALA A 122 31.10 -7.46 -5.57
C ALA A 122 31.80 -6.32 -6.31
N GLU A 123 31.10 -5.21 -6.57
CA GLU A 123 31.66 -3.99 -7.14
C GLU A 123 32.73 -3.38 -6.22
N GLY A 124 32.45 -3.27 -4.92
CA GLY A 124 33.44 -2.80 -3.95
C GLY A 124 34.66 -3.70 -3.89
N THR A 125 34.48 -5.02 -3.93
CA THR A 125 35.57 -6.00 -3.98
C THR A 125 36.43 -5.82 -5.24
N TYR A 126 35.81 -5.55 -6.38
CA TYR A 126 36.50 -5.28 -7.63
C TYR A 126 37.32 -3.98 -7.56
N ILE A 127 36.72 -2.89 -7.07
CA ILE A 127 37.39 -1.59 -6.90
C ILE A 127 38.58 -1.71 -5.94
N CYS A 128 38.44 -2.45 -4.83
CA CYS A 128 39.46 -2.61 -3.82
C CYS A 128 40.52 -3.68 -4.16
N SER A 129 40.42 -4.35 -5.31
CA SER A 129 41.19 -5.58 -5.62
C SER A 129 42.72 -5.42 -5.60
N ASP A 130 43.25 -4.21 -5.83
CA ASP A 130 44.69 -3.92 -5.79
C ASP A 130 45.26 -3.74 -4.36
N LEU A 131 44.40 -3.69 -3.35
CA LEU A 131 44.80 -3.48 -1.96
C LEU A 131 45.17 -4.79 -1.25
N LYS A 132 46.15 -4.73 -0.34
CA LYS A 132 46.59 -5.90 0.43
C LYS A 132 45.79 -6.05 1.73
N SER A 133 45.32 -7.27 2.00
CA SER A 133 44.72 -7.78 3.25
C SER A 133 43.96 -6.75 4.10
N THR A 134 44.62 -6.06 5.04
CA THR A 134 43.97 -5.13 5.97
C THR A 134 43.40 -3.89 5.28
N SER A 135 44.07 -3.40 4.22
CA SER A 135 43.60 -2.26 3.43
C SER A 135 42.42 -2.64 2.52
N PHE A 136 42.42 -3.89 2.03
CA PHE A 136 41.30 -4.43 1.25
C PHE A 136 40.02 -4.49 2.09
N SER A 137 40.08 -5.13 3.27
CA SER A 137 38.91 -5.26 4.14
C SER A 137 38.35 -3.91 4.58
N LYS A 138 39.23 -2.93 4.85
CA LYS A 138 38.81 -1.57 5.20
C LYS A 138 38.11 -0.88 4.02
N CYS A 139 38.68 -0.96 2.81
CA CYS A 139 38.11 -0.37 1.60
C CYS A 139 36.70 -0.93 1.30
N VAL A 140 36.52 -2.26 1.37
CA VAL A 140 35.21 -2.88 1.16
C VAL A 140 34.22 -2.49 2.26
N ALA A 141 34.67 -2.45 3.52
CA ALA A 141 33.83 -2.02 4.64
C ALA A 141 33.37 -0.57 4.51
N ASP A 142 34.25 0.34 4.05
CA ASP A 142 33.92 1.75 3.83
C ASP A 142 32.84 1.90 2.74
N ILE A 143 32.94 1.16 1.62
CA ILE A 143 31.94 1.17 0.53
C ILE A 143 30.58 0.67 1.03
N VAL A 144 30.56 -0.47 1.74
CA VAL A 144 29.31 -1.03 2.29
C VAL A 144 28.70 -0.08 3.33
N TYR A 145 29.53 0.53 4.17
CA TYR A 145 29.09 1.48 5.19
C TYR A 145 28.47 2.74 4.56
N GLU A 146 29.07 3.28 3.49
CA GLU A 146 28.52 4.40 2.75
C GLU A 146 27.15 4.07 2.15
N ASP A 147 26.98 2.88 1.56
CA ASP A 147 25.70 2.46 0.99
C ASP A 147 24.60 2.30 2.06
N VAL A 148 24.93 1.74 3.22
CA VAL A 148 24.00 1.63 4.36
C VAL A 148 23.59 3.01 4.89
N ASN A 149 24.53 3.95 5.00
CA ASN A 149 24.23 5.32 5.41
C ASN A 149 23.32 6.02 4.40
N ARG A 150 23.61 5.88 3.09
CA ARG A 150 22.78 6.42 2.02
C ARG A 150 21.33 5.93 2.10
N ILE A 151 21.12 4.65 2.38
CA ILE A 151 19.78 4.06 2.55
C ILE A 151 19.09 4.64 3.80
N THR A 152 19.83 4.77 4.90
CA THR A 152 19.33 5.34 6.16
C THR A 152 18.88 6.79 5.97
N ASP A 153 19.71 7.62 5.34
CA ASP A 153 19.40 9.02 5.02
C ASP A 153 18.19 9.16 4.09
N SER A 154 18.03 8.23 3.14
CA SER A 154 16.85 8.20 2.26
C SER A 154 15.57 7.92 3.06
N LYS A 155 15.64 7.01 4.03
CA LYS A 155 14.50 6.67 4.90
C LYS A 155 14.12 7.85 5.78
N GLU A 156 15.09 8.50 6.41
CA GLU A 156 14.85 9.68 7.25
C GLU A 156 14.24 10.84 6.45
N ARG A 157 14.76 11.10 5.24
CA ARG A 157 14.18 12.11 4.34
C ARG A 157 12.73 11.78 3.97
N ALA A 158 12.43 10.53 3.61
CA ALA A 158 11.06 10.12 3.29
C ALA A 158 10.10 10.28 4.48
N ALA A 159 10.55 9.92 5.69
CA ALA A 159 9.78 10.12 6.92
C ALA A 159 9.52 11.61 7.18
N LYS A 160 10.55 12.46 7.05
CA LYS A 160 10.41 13.92 7.19
C LYS A 160 9.39 14.50 6.20
N TYR A 161 9.45 14.12 4.92
CA TYR A 161 8.48 14.59 3.94
C TYR A 161 7.06 14.11 4.24
N ARG A 162 6.90 12.85 4.62
CA ARG A 162 5.59 12.32 5.06
C ARG A 162 5.02 13.15 6.21
N ASP A 163 5.84 13.50 7.20
CA ASP A 163 5.38 14.24 8.38
C ASP A 163 5.01 15.70 8.03
N ILE A 164 5.80 16.35 7.17
CA ILE A 164 5.49 17.68 6.64
C ILE A 164 4.20 17.66 5.82
N LEU A 165 4.03 16.68 4.93
CA LEU A 165 2.84 16.55 4.10
C LEU A 165 1.61 16.22 4.95
N SER A 166 1.74 15.33 5.94
CA SER A 166 0.66 14.98 6.87
C SER A 166 0.16 16.21 7.64
N SER A 167 1.07 17.04 8.16
CA SER A 167 0.70 18.28 8.84
C SER A 167 0.00 19.27 7.90
N ARG A 168 0.53 19.45 6.68
CA ARG A 168 -0.09 20.35 5.69
C ARG A 168 -1.45 19.86 5.22
N LEU A 169 -1.60 18.57 4.97
CA LEU A 169 -2.88 17.97 4.56
C LEU A 169 -3.93 18.15 5.66
N ARG A 170 -3.58 17.88 6.93
CA ARG A 170 -4.48 18.10 8.06
C ARG A 170 -4.91 19.57 8.18
N ASN A 171 -3.97 20.50 8.06
CA ASN A 171 -4.30 21.92 8.15
C ASN A 171 -5.11 22.39 6.94
N TYR A 172 -4.77 21.93 5.73
CA TYR A 172 -5.51 22.29 4.52
C TYR A 172 -6.96 21.83 4.57
N THR A 173 -7.24 20.66 5.15
CA THR A 173 -8.62 20.14 5.24
C THR A 173 -9.41 20.63 6.45
N CYS A 174 -8.76 21.12 7.51
CA CYS A 174 -9.42 21.39 8.80
C CYS A 174 -9.35 22.85 9.28
N LEU A 175 -8.52 23.71 8.68
CA LEU A 175 -8.32 25.10 9.12
C LEU A 175 -8.84 26.14 8.12
N ASP A 176 -9.30 25.70 6.94
CA ASP A 176 -9.92 26.59 5.97
C ASP A 176 -11.44 26.53 6.13
N ASP A 177 -11.94 27.31 7.09
CA ASP A 177 -13.39 27.47 7.36
C ASP A 177 -14.11 28.19 6.20
N THR A 178 -13.35 28.72 5.23
CA THR A 178 -13.88 29.37 4.02
C THR A 178 -13.86 28.45 2.80
N LEU A 179 -13.28 27.26 2.93
CA LEU A 179 -13.37 26.25 1.89
C LEU A 179 -14.83 25.79 1.85
N GLU A 180 -15.54 26.12 0.77
CA GLU A 180 -16.88 25.61 0.55
C GLU A 180 -16.82 24.08 0.64
N THR A 181 -17.54 23.51 1.61
CA THR A 181 -17.71 22.06 1.71
C THR A 181 -18.18 21.57 0.35
N THR A 182 -17.54 20.50 -0.15
CA THR A 182 -17.76 20.04 -1.52
C THR A 182 -19.25 19.85 -1.76
N GLU A 183 -19.79 20.44 -2.83
CA GLU A 183 -21.17 20.14 -3.23
C GLU A 183 -21.30 18.64 -3.49
N ALA A 184 -22.43 18.05 -3.10
CA ALA A 184 -22.68 16.64 -3.32
C ALA A 184 -22.60 16.31 -4.82
N ILE A 185 -21.84 15.28 -5.18
CA ILE A 185 -21.75 14.76 -6.54
C ILE A 185 -23.12 14.24 -6.98
N SER A 186 -23.80 13.55 -6.07
CA SER A 186 -25.15 13.05 -6.25
C SER A 186 -25.86 12.89 -4.91
N SER A 187 -27.19 12.90 -4.95
CA SER A 187 -28.05 12.66 -3.80
C SER A 187 -29.07 11.58 -4.15
N TYR A 188 -29.35 10.67 -3.22
CA TYR A 188 -30.50 9.78 -3.33
C TYR A 188 -31.04 9.38 -1.95
N ASP A 189 -32.31 9.03 -1.92
CA ASP A 189 -32.95 8.52 -0.71
C ASP A 189 -32.68 7.01 -0.58
N ILE A 190 -32.29 6.58 0.62
CA ILE A 190 -32.10 5.17 0.97
C ILE A 190 -32.95 4.84 2.20
N ASP A 191 -33.58 3.66 2.18
CA ASP A 191 -34.29 3.15 3.34
C ASP A 191 -33.29 2.43 4.28
N LEU A 192 -32.98 3.06 5.41
CA LEU A 192 -32.20 2.45 6.49
C LEU A 192 -33.16 2.03 7.61
N HIS A 193 -33.37 0.71 7.72
CA HIS A 193 -34.35 0.12 8.64
C HIS A 193 -35.76 0.67 8.39
N ASP A 194 -36.29 1.48 9.31
CA ASP A 194 -37.66 2.02 9.26
C ASP A 194 -37.70 3.51 8.90
N LYS A 195 -36.58 4.08 8.45
CA LYS A 195 -36.46 5.50 8.08
C LYS A 195 -35.84 5.64 6.68
N THR A 196 -36.54 6.36 5.82
CA THR A 196 -35.97 6.87 4.57
C THR A 196 -35.08 8.07 4.92
N VAL A 197 -33.80 7.99 4.56
CA VAL A 197 -32.84 9.07 4.76
C VAL A 197 -32.25 9.51 3.43
N ARG A 198 -32.04 10.81 3.27
CA ARG A 198 -31.35 11.37 2.11
C ARG A 198 -29.85 11.21 2.33
N VAL A 199 -29.18 10.60 1.35
CA VAL A 199 -27.72 10.44 1.33
C VAL A 199 -27.16 11.30 0.24
N ASP A 200 -26.20 12.14 0.61
CA ASP A 200 -25.40 12.94 -0.29
C ASP A 200 -24.02 12.29 -0.45
N ILE A 201 -23.56 12.11 -1.69
CA ILE A 201 -22.26 11.52 -1.99
C ILE A 201 -21.26 12.64 -2.28
N LEU A 202 -20.32 12.85 -1.37
CA LEU A 202 -19.25 13.85 -1.54
C LEU A 202 -18.06 13.30 -2.33
N GLN A 203 -17.86 11.98 -2.29
CA GLN A 203 -16.81 11.30 -3.02
C GLN A 203 -17.31 9.96 -3.52
N ASP A 204 -17.22 9.71 -4.82
CA ASP A 204 -17.62 8.46 -5.46
C ASP A 204 -16.44 7.82 -6.19
N LEU A 205 -15.45 7.34 -5.42
CA LEU A 205 -14.39 6.49 -5.97
C LEU A 205 -14.76 5.03 -5.75
N ILE A 206 -14.37 4.18 -6.71
CA ILE A 206 -14.61 2.72 -6.67
C ILE A 206 -14.15 2.08 -5.36
N ASN A 207 -13.11 2.66 -4.74
CA ASN A 207 -12.48 2.18 -3.51
C ASN A 207 -12.59 3.16 -2.34
N ALA A 208 -13.30 4.28 -2.49
CA ALA A 208 -13.54 5.20 -1.40
C ALA A 208 -14.80 6.01 -1.68
N GLN A 209 -15.86 5.72 -0.92
CA GLN A 209 -17.08 6.50 -0.95
C GLN A 209 -17.23 7.29 0.35
N VAL A 210 -17.49 8.59 0.23
CA VAL A 210 -17.81 9.46 1.37
C VAL A 210 -19.26 9.86 1.25
N TRP A 211 -20.08 9.38 2.19
CA TRP A 211 -21.49 9.67 2.28
C TRP A 211 -21.74 10.61 3.45
N THR A 212 -22.58 11.62 3.22
CA THR A 212 -23.16 12.45 4.27
C THR A 212 -24.64 12.16 4.35
N VAL A 213 -25.12 11.99 5.58
CA VAL A 213 -26.54 11.77 5.87
C VAL A 213 -26.97 12.88 6.80
N ASP A 214 -27.82 13.76 6.28
CA ASP A 214 -28.39 14.83 7.08
C ASP A 214 -29.47 14.27 8.00
N ASP A 215 -29.60 14.88 9.18
CA ASP A 215 -30.60 14.52 10.19
C ASP A 215 -30.64 13.02 10.53
N PHE A 216 -29.47 12.38 10.54
CA PHE A 216 -29.31 10.96 10.83
C PHE A 216 -29.98 10.58 12.17
N ILE A 217 -29.75 11.40 13.21
CA ILE A 217 -30.43 11.32 14.51
C ILE A 217 -31.39 12.50 14.68
N SER A 218 -32.55 12.25 15.28
CA SER A 218 -33.44 13.33 15.72
C SER A 218 -32.84 14.11 16.90
N LEU A 219 -33.35 15.32 17.16
CA LEU A 219 -32.93 16.12 18.32
C LEU A 219 -33.17 15.38 19.64
N GLU A 220 -34.29 14.66 19.77
CA GLU A 220 -34.60 13.90 20.98
C GLU A 220 -33.64 12.72 21.18
N GLU A 221 -33.32 11.98 20.12
CA GLU A 221 -32.30 10.91 20.17
C GLU A 221 -30.92 11.49 20.48
N CYS A 222 -30.59 12.66 19.91
CA CYS A 222 -29.36 13.37 20.21
C CYS A 222 -29.27 13.75 21.70
N ASP A 223 -30.34 14.28 22.29
CA ASP A 223 -30.39 14.63 23.71
C ASP A 223 -30.22 13.40 24.60
N ILE A 224 -30.84 12.27 24.25
CA ILE A 224 -30.68 11.00 24.95
C ILE A 224 -29.23 10.51 24.84
N LEU A 225 -28.67 10.51 23.62
CA LEU A 225 -27.27 10.12 23.37
C LEU A 225 -26.30 11.03 24.12
N MET A 226 -26.55 12.33 24.19
CA MET A 226 -25.72 13.28 24.94
C MET A 226 -25.84 13.05 26.44
N LYS A 227 -27.05 12.84 26.95
CA LYS A 227 -27.30 12.57 28.38
C LYS A 227 -26.59 11.31 28.86
N HIS A 228 -26.57 10.25 28.05
CA HIS A 228 -25.92 8.97 28.41
C HIS A 228 -24.45 8.90 27.99
N GLY A 229 -24.10 9.50 26.87
CA GLY A 229 -22.79 9.46 26.24
C GLY A 229 -21.81 10.48 26.80
N ALA A 230 -22.22 11.71 27.12
CA ALA A 230 -21.31 12.74 27.64
C ALA A 230 -20.53 12.29 28.89
N PRO A 231 -21.14 11.62 29.89
CA PRO A 231 -20.39 11.10 31.05
C PRO A 231 -19.39 9.98 30.70
N LEU A 232 -19.59 9.26 29.61
CA LEU A 232 -18.69 8.21 29.12
C LEU A 232 -17.56 8.81 28.29
N LEU A 233 -17.88 9.78 27.43
CA LEU A 233 -16.91 10.51 26.62
C LEU A 233 -15.96 11.29 27.51
N GLN A 234 -16.47 11.96 28.55
CA GLN A 234 -15.64 12.66 29.53
C GLN A 234 -14.64 11.71 30.20
N ARG A 235 -15.06 10.50 30.58
CA ARG A 235 -14.14 9.47 31.08
C ARG A 235 -13.12 9.06 30.02
N ALA A 236 -13.53 8.88 28.77
CA ALA A 236 -12.61 8.51 27.69
C ALA A 236 -11.60 9.63 27.33
N THR A 237 -11.92 10.90 27.60
CA THR A 237 -11.08 12.06 27.25
C THR A 237 -10.29 12.63 28.42
N VAL A 238 -10.75 12.44 29.67
CA VAL A 238 -10.14 12.98 30.88
C VAL A 238 -9.59 11.83 31.72
N ALA A 239 -8.34 11.95 32.16
CA ALA A 239 -7.63 10.87 32.85
C ALA A 239 -8.01 10.72 34.34
N SER A 240 -8.78 11.66 34.90
CA SER A 240 -9.13 11.69 36.31
C SER A 240 -10.62 11.97 36.51
N GLU A 241 -11.26 11.20 37.38
CA GLU A 241 -12.69 11.33 37.73
C GLU A 241 -12.97 12.53 38.66
N ASP A 242 -11.92 13.16 39.22
CA ASP A 242 -12.01 14.26 40.18
C ASP A 242 -12.15 15.66 39.56
N GLY A 243 -12.18 15.76 38.21
CA GLY A 243 -12.33 17.03 37.50
C GLY A 243 -11.09 17.94 37.50
N SER A 244 -9.94 17.47 38.02
CA SER A 244 -8.70 18.27 38.09
C SER A 244 -7.88 18.29 36.79
N SER A 245 -8.22 17.43 35.83
CA SER A 245 -7.45 17.28 34.59
C SER A 245 -8.03 18.16 33.48
N VAL A 246 -7.21 19.10 33.00
CA VAL A 246 -7.52 19.97 31.86
C VAL A 246 -7.43 19.17 30.56
N VAL A 247 -8.43 19.30 29.69
CA VAL A 247 -8.43 18.71 28.34
C VAL A 247 -7.23 19.26 27.57
N SER A 248 -6.21 18.43 27.37
CA SER A 248 -5.08 18.77 26.50
C SER A 248 -5.54 18.65 25.05
N GLU A 249 -5.43 19.74 24.27
CA GLU A 249 -5.74 19.80 22.83
C GLU A 249 -4.98 18.74 22.01
N SER A 250 -3.92 18.15 22.56
CA SER A 250 -3.02 17.23 21.87
C SER A 250 -3.18 15.76 22.26
N ARG A 251 -4.04 15.41 23.23
CA ARG A 251 -4.12 14.04 23.76
C ARG A 251 -5.13 13.18 23.01
N LYS A 252 -4.66 12.04 22.52
CA LYS A 252 -5.51 10.93 22.04
C LYS A 252 -6.22 10.30 23.25
N ALA A 253 -7.46 9.87 23.05
CA ALA A 253 -8.34 9.20 24.03
C ALA A 253 -7.61 8.18 24.91
N GLN A 254 -8.10 7.96 26.13
CA GLN A 254 -7.54 7.07 27.15
C GLN A 254 -6.88 5.82 26.54
N GLN A 255 -5.55 5.80 26.47
CA GLN A 255 -4.82 4.54 26.46
C GLN A 255 -4.92 4.00 27.88
N ALA A 256 -5.88 3.10 28.11
CA ALA A 256 -5.97 2.36 29.36
C ALA A 256 -4.63 1.65 29.61
N SER A 257 -3.85 2.16 30.57
CA SER A 257 -2.71 1.40 31.09
C SER A 257 -3.29 0.29 31.95
N TYR A 258 -3.29 -0.94 31.43
CA TYR A 258 -3.62 -2.12 32.24
C TYR A 258 -2.56 -2.25 33.34
N ASN A 259 -2.98 -2.00 34.58
CA ASN A 259 -2.12 -2.18 35.74
C ASN A 259 -2.15 -3.67 36.13
N PHE A 260 -1.16 -4.45 35.68
CA PHE A 260 -1.03 -5.88 35.98
C PHE A 260 -0.53 -6.15 37.41
N TYR A 261 -1.08 -5.47 38.42
CA TYR A 261 -0.87 -5.93 39.80
C TYR A 261 -1.74 -7.15 40.05
N TYR A 262 -1.09 -8.32 39.98
CA TYR A 262 -1.57 -9.57 40.54
C TYR A 262 -2.07 -9.34 41.96
N GLN A 263 -3.38 -9.47 42.17
CA GLN A 263 -3.91 -9.71 43.51
C GLN A 263 -3.47 -11.12 43.92
N LYS A 264 -2.72 -11.21 45.02
CA LYS A 264 -2.47 -12.45 45.75
C LYS A 264 -3.70 -12.81 46.57
#